data_AF-A0A2W8GWG9-F1
#
_entry.id   AF-A0A2W8GWG9-F1
#
_cell.length_a   1.000
_cell.length_b   1.000
_cell.length_c   1.000
_cell.angle_alpha   90.00
_cell.angle_beta   90.00
_cell.angle_gamma   90.00
#
_symmetry.space_group_name_H-M   'P 1'
#
loop_
_entity.id
_entity.type
_entity.pdbx_description
1 polymer ?
#
loop_
_entity_poly.entity_id
_entity_poly.type
_entity_poly.pdbx_seq_one_letter_code
_entity_poly.pdbx_strand_id
1 'polypeptide(L)'
;MSKVFICAAIPDEQAIKEEGAVAVATAIEAGDERRARAKFHWQFLEHYPAAQDCAYKFLVCEDKPGIPRPALDSWDAEYMQENRWDEESASFV
;
A
#
# COMPACT_ATOMS: atom_id res chain seq x y z
N MET A 1 2.22 3.89 21.73
CA MET A 1 2.32 2.49 21.27
C MET A 1 2.31 2.52 19.76
N SER A 2 3.14 1.72 19.09
CA SER A 2 3.05 1.52 17.64
C SER A 2 1.86 0.63 17.31
N LYS A 3 1.27 0.86 16.14
CA LYS A 3 0.22 0.05 15.52
C LYS A 3 0.71 -0.40 14.15
N VAL A 4 0.13 -1.47 13.63
CA VAL A 4 0.41 -1.94 12.28
C VAL A 4 -0.62 -1.33 11.32
N PHE A 5 -0.16 -0.89 10.17
CA PHE A 5 -0.98 -0.37 9.09
C PHE A 5 -0.72 -1.16 7.83
N ILE A 6 -1.80 -1.50 7.12
CA ILE A 6 -1.75 -2.09 5.78
C ILE A 6 -1.72 -0.92 4.80
N CYS A 7 -0.72 -0.91 3.93
CA CYS A 7 -0.52 0.15 2.94
C CYS A 7 -0.46 -0.46 1.54
N ALA A 8 -1.07 0.20 0.57
CA ALA A 8 -0.99 -0.21 -0.83
C ALA A 8 -0.73 0.97 -1.75
N ALA A 9 0.05 0.70 -2.79
CA ALA A 9 0.30 1.59 -3.92
C ALA A 9 -0.37 0.98 -5.14
N ILE A 10 -1.36 1.69 -5.69
CA ILE A 10 -2.11 1.26 -6.86
C ILE A 10 -1.78 2.20 -8.02
N PRO A 11 -1.12 1.73 -9.09
CA PRO A 11 -0.86 2.55 -10.25
C PRO A 11 -2.16 2.88 -10.99
N ASP A 12 -2.19 4.01 -11.69
CA ASP A 12 -3.25 4.31 -12.63
C ASP A 12 -3.13 3.48 -13.93
N GLU A 13 -4.13 3.60 -14.80
CA GLU A 13 -4.13 2.84 -16.06
C GLU A 13 -2.95 3.19 -16.98
N GLN A 14 -2.45 4.43 -16.93
CA GLN A 14 -1.36 4.86 -17.80
C GLN A 14 -0.05 4.21 -17.35
N ALA A 15 0.27 4.28 -16.06
CA ALA A 15 1.46 3.65 -15.49
C ALA A 15 1.46 2.13 -15.73
N ILE A 16 0.28 1.48 -15.67
CA ILE A 16 0.16 0.05 -16.00
C ILE A 16 0.49 -0.21 -17.48
N LYS A 17 -0.09 0.57 -18.40
CA LYS A 17 0.02 0.33 -19.86
C LYS A 17 1.38 0.72 -20.44
N GLU A 18 1.94 1.84 -19.99
CA GLU A 18 3.15 2.43 -20.58
C GLU A 18 4.42 1.97 -19.87
N GLU A 19 4.35 1.76 -18.55
CA GLU A 19 5.53 1.49 -17.72
C GLU A 19 5.54 0.06 -17.13
N GLY A 20 4.45 -0.69 -17.32
CA GLY A 20 4.30 -2.03 -16.73
C GLY A 20 4.19 -2.00 -15.20
N ALA A 21 3.74 -0.87 -14.65
CA ALA A 21 3.58 -0.69 -13.21
C ALA A 21 2.62 -1.73 -12.61
N VAL A 22 2.95 -2.21 -11.41
CA VAL A 22 2.14 -3.18 -10.67
C VAL A 22 1.67 -2.60 -9.34
N ALA A 23 0.48 -3.03 -8.92
CA ALA A 23 -0.02 -2.73 -7.58
C ALA A 23 0.72 -3.58 -6.55
N VAL A 24 1.10 -2.97 -5.43
CA VAL A 24 1.83 -3.63 -4.34
C VAL A 24 1.30 -3.19 -2.99
N ALA A 25 1.36 -4.09 -2.02
CA ALA A 25 1.04 -3.81 -0.63
C ALA A 25 2.19 -4.12 0.32
N THR A 26 2.15 -3.53 1.51
CA THR A 26 3.07 -3.83 2.61
C THR A 26 2.41 -3.50 3.94
N ALA A 27 2.90 -4.10 5.03
CA ALA A 27 2.49 -3.70 6.37
C ALA A 27 3.62 -2.92 7.04
N ILE A 28 3.29 -1.83 7.73
CA ILE A 28 4.27 -1.00 8.45
C ILE A 28 3.82 -0.67 9.86
N GLU A 29 4.78 -0.56 10.76
CA GLU A 29 4.53 0.02 12.08
C GLU A 29 4.61 1.55 12.06
N ALA A 30 3.61 2.20 12.68
CA ALA A 30 3.58 3.64 12.89
C ALA A 30 2.75 4.02 14.14
N GLY A 31 2.88 5.27 14.59
CA GLY A 31 2.11 5.77 15.74
C GLY A 31 0.65 6.12 15.43
N ASP A 32 0.36 6.48 14.18
CA ASP A 32 -0.95 6.89 13.67
C ASP A 32 -0.96 6.77 12.13
N GLU A 33 -2.15 6.85 11.52
CA GLU A 33 -2.30 6.70 10.06
C GLU A 33 -1.55 7.77 9.27
N ARG A 34 -1.47 9.00 9.79
CA ARG A 34 -0.76 10.09 9.09
C ARG A 34 0.74 9.79 9.00
N ARG A 35 1.32 9.28 10.08
CA ARG A 35 2.72 8.82 10.11
C ARG A 35 2.93 7.59 9.25
N ALA A 36 1.98 6.65 9.25
CA ALA A 36 2.03 5.48 8.38
C ALA A 36 2.07 5.92 6.91
N ARG A 37 1.14 6.79 6.48
CA ARG A 37 1.08 7.30 5.11
C ARG A 37 2.35 8.01 4.68
N ALA A 38 2.92 8.86 5.54
CA ALA A 38 4.17 9.55 5.24
C ALA A 38 5.36 8.58 5.13
N LYS A 39 5.46 7.61 6.06
CA LYS A 39 6.51 6.58 6.05
C LYS A 39 6.40 5.70 4.81
N PHE A 40 5.20 5.23 4.50
CA PHE A 40 4.91 4.39 3.35
C PHE A 40 5.27 5.08 2.03
N HIS A 41 4.83 6.33 1.85
CA HIS A 41 5.14 7.10 0.64
C HIS A 41 6.65 7.20 0.41
N TRP A 42 7.42 7.49 1.46
CA TRP A 42 8.86 7.58 1.37
C TRP A 42 9.52 6.23 1.05
N GLN A 43 9.18 5.16 1.79
CA GLN A 43 9.70 3.82 1.55
C GLN A 43 9.35 3.30 0.15
N PHE A 44 8.15 3.62 -0.36
CA PHE A 44 7.72 3.24 -1.70
C PHE A 44 8.61 3.88 -2.77
N LEU A 45 8.86 5.19 -2.68
CA LEU A 45 9.72 5.88 -3.65
C LEU A 45 11.19 5.47 -3.56
N GLU A 46 11.67 5.07 -2.38
CA GLU A 46 13.02 4.49 -2.26
C GLU A 46 13.13 3.13 -2.96
N HIS A 47 12.10 2.28 -2.84
CA HIS A 47 12.11 0.95 -3.45
C HIS A 47 11.76 0.97 -4.95
N TYR A 48 10.89 1.89 -5.36
CA TYR A 48 10.41 2.07 -6.73
C TYR A 48 10.70 3.49 -7.21
N PRO A 49 11.98 3.85 -7.47
CA PRO A 49 12.35 5.21 -7.85
C PRO A 49 11.70 5.68 -9.16
N ALA A 50 11.42 4.75 -10.09
CA ALA A 50 10.70 5.04 -11.34
C ALA A 50 9.25 5.51 -11.10
N ALA A 51 8.64 5.13 -9.97
CA ALA A 51 7.28 5.53 -9.63
C ALA A 51 7.13 7.01 -9.24
N GLN A 52 8.23 7.77 -9.19
CA GLN A 52 8.20 9.21 -8.94
C GLN A 52 7.51 9.99 -10.08
N ASP A 53 7.61 9.48 -11.32
CA ASP A 53 7.01 10.08 -12.50
C ASP A 53 5.61 9.51 -12.81
N CYS A 54 5.23 8.39 -12.16
CA CYS A 54 3.95 7.73 -12.33
C CYS A 54 2.88 8.23 -11.32
N ALA A 55 1.62 8.22 -11.72
CA ALA A 55 0.52 8.45 -10.78
C ALA A 55 0.14 7.15 -10.04
N TYR A 56 0.42 7.11 -8.73
CA TYR A 56 -0.03 6.06 -7.82
C TYR A 56 -1.06 6.59 -6.81
N LYS A 57 -2.14 5.84 -6.60
CA LYS A 57 -3.04 6.03 -5.45
C LYS A 57 -2.46 5.27 -4.26
N PHE A 58 -2.27 5.97 -3.13
CA PHE A 58 -1.86 5.35 -1.88
C PHE A 58 -3.05 5.15 -0.95
N LEU A 59 -3.23 3.91 -0.51
CA LEU A 59 -4.23 3.49 0.46
C LEU A 59 -3.53 3.08 1.75
N VAL A 60 -4.14 3.42 2.88
CA VAL A 60 -3.63 3.07 4.22
C VAL A 60 -4.83 2.78 5.12
N CYS A 61 -4.81 1.65 5.82
CA CYS A 61 -5.76 1.37 6.89
C CYS A 61 -5.04 0.73 8.09
N GLU A 62 -5.57 0.94 9.30
CA GLU A 62 -5.08 0.25 10.49
C GLU A 62 -5.39 -1.25 10.40
N ASP A 63 -4.41 -2.09 10.74
CA ASP A 63 -4.60 -3.53 10.84
C ASP A 63 -5.61 -3.87 11.95
N LYS A 64 -6.50 -4.81 11.68
CA LYS A 64 -7.52 -5.26 12.63
C LYS A 64 -7.71 -6.77 12.53
N PRO A 65 -8.10 -7.45 13.63
CA PRO A 65 -8.41 -8.87 13.59
C PRO A 65 -9.44 -9.21 12.51
N GLY A 66 -9.12 -10.20 11.68
CA GLY A 66 -9.98 -10.67 10.60
C GLY A 66 -9.79 -9.98 9.25
N ILE A 67 -8.90 -8.98 9.16
CA ILE A 67 -8.51 -8.35 7.91
C ILE A 67 -7.26 -9.08 7.36
N PRO A 68 -7.20 -9.39 6.06
CA PRO A 68 -5.98 -9.92 5.45
C PRO A 68 -4.85 -8.90 5.59
N ARG A 69 -3.63 -9.36 5.88
CA ARG A 69 -2.49 -8.48 6.11
C ARG A 69 -1.25 -9.01 5.39
N PRO A 70 -0.55 -8.19 4.58
CA PRO A 70 0.73 -8.57 3.98
C PRO A 70 1.84 -8.63 5.04
N ALA A 71 2.99 -9.19 4.68
CA ALA A 71 4.14 -9.23 5.58
C ALA A 71 4.65 -7.80 5.92
N LEU A 72 5.22 -7.66 7.13
CA LEU A 72 5.81 -6.40 7.57
C LEU A 72 7.05 -6.07 6.72
N ASP A 73 7.16 -4.81 6.30
CA ASP A 73 8.28 -4.25 5.53
C ASP A 73 8.67 -5.10 4.30
N SER A 74 7.70 -5.80 3.71
CA SER A 74 7.84 -6.60 2.49
C SER A 74 6.82 -6.14 1.45
N TRP A 75 7.23 -6.03 0.19
CA TRP A 75 6.38 -5.59 -0.92
C TRP A 75 5.71 -6.80 -1.58
N ASP A 76 4.40 -6.86 -1.51
CA ASP A 76 3.59 -8.00 -1.90
C ASP A 76 2.60 -7.63 -3.01
N ALA A 77 2.88 -8.10 -4.22
CA ALA A 77 2.01 -7.94 -5.37
C ALA A 77 0.92 -9.03 -5.45
N GLU A 78 1.11 -10.18 -4.81
CA GLU A 78 0.12 -11.26 -4.77
C GLU A 78 -1.02 -10.88 -3.83
N TYR A 79 -0.71 -10.25 -2.70
CA TYR A 79 -1.72 -9.69 -1.80
C TYR A 79 -2.73 -8.79 -2.54
N MET A 80 -2.26 -7.98 -3.49
CA MET A 80 -3.11 -7.08 -4.28
C MET A 80 -3.96 -7.79 -5.34
N GLN A 81 -3.65 -9.04 -5.68
CA GLN A 81 -4.46 -9.89 -6.55
C GLN A 81 -5.53 -10.66 -5.77
N GLU A 82 -5.22 -11.02 -4.52
CA GLU A 82 -6.11 -11.80 -3.65
C GLU A 82 -7.11 -10.93 -2.89
N ASN A 83 -6.76 -9.67 -2.60
CA ASN A 83 -7.52 -8.78 -1.75
C ASN A 83 -7.92 -7.51 -2.50
N ARG A 84 -9.07 -6.95 -2.17
CA ARG A 84 -9.56 -5.70 -2.77
C ARG A 84 -9.79 -4.64 -1.70
N TRP A 85 -9.63 -3.38 -2.10
CA TRP A 85 -10.01 -2.26 -1.26
C TRP A 85 -11.53 -2.10 -1.27
N ASP A 86 -12.12 -2.08 -0.08
CA ASP A 86 -13.52 -1.75 0.13
C ASP A 86 -13.66 -0.27 0.53
N GLU A 87 -14.24 0.53 -0.37
CA GLU A 87 -14.38 1.98 -0.16
C GLU A 87 -15.38 2.33 0.96
N GLU A 88 -16.34 1.44 1.28
CA GLU A 88 -17.32 1.67 2.35
C GLU A 88 -16.69 1.56 3.75
N SER A 89 -15.88 0.52 3.97
CA SER A 89 -15.19 0.29 5.24
C SER A 89 -13.80 0.94 5.32
N ALA A 90 -13.31 1.48 4.20
CA ALA A 90 -11.94 1.98 4.05
C ALA A 90 -10.90 0.95 4.53
N SER A 91 -11.05 -0.31 4.09
CA SER A 91 -10.18 -1.42 4.48
C SER A 91 -10.09 -2.51 3.41
N PHE A 92 -9.17 -3.47 3.59
CA PHE A 92 -9.01 -4.61 2.66
C PHE A 92 -9.91 -5.79 3.03
N VAL A 93 -10.44 -6.47 2.02
CA VAL A 93 -11.37 -7.62 2.11
C VAL A 93 -11.20 -8.62 0.96
#